data_AF-A0A602WF20-F1
#
_entry.id   AF-A0A602WF20-F1
#
_cell.length_a   1.000
_cell.length_b   1.000
_cell.length_c   1.000
_cell.angle_alpha   90.00
_cell.angle_beta   90.00
_cell.angle_gamma   90.00
#
_symmetry.space_group_name_H-M   'P 1'
#
loop_
_entity.id
_entity.type
_entity.pdbx_description
1 polymer ?
#
loop_
_entity_poly.entity_id
_entity_poly.type
_entity_poly.pdbx_seq_one_letter_code
_entity_poly.pdbx_strand_id
1 'polypeptide(L)'
;LQQNWVQRNQIAEAFHITARRASYLIAYLRSKTSRVVSICRHQTLPNKARRYEIYVIRVLDSPTPSTRREKAGPPLVSKRRVGNGDRSMANELWNRLCSNRNAGKILKKKEDEDDGT
;
A
#
# COMPACT_ATOMS: atom_id res chain seq x y z
N LEU A 1 4.53 25.02 -15.91
CA LEU A 1 4.20 23.61 -15.55
C LEU A 1 5.50 22.84 -15.39
N GLN A 2 5.66 22.03 -14.34
CA GLN A 2 6.87 21.24 -14.14
C GLN A 2 6.84 20.02 -15.10
N GLN A 3 7.87 19.87 -15.94
CA GLN A 3 8.05 18.74 -16.85
C GLN A 3 9.19 17.82 -16.40
N ASN A 4 9.28 17.59 -15.08
CA ASN A 4 10.36 16.84 -14.44
C ASN A 4 9.82 15.75 -13.52
N TRP A 5 10.69 14.81 -13.13
CA TRP A 5 10.39 13.83 -12.09
C TRP A 5 10.27 14.52 -10.74
N VAL A 6 9.16 14.25 -10.04
CA VAL A 6 8.86 14.85 -8.74
C VAL A 6 8.89 13.79 -7.65
N GLN A 7 9.58 14.10 -6.55
CA GLN A 7 9.67 13.27 -5.36
C GLN A 7 8.62 13.66 -4.31
N ARG A 8 8.29 12.70 -3.42
CA ARG A 8 7.41 12.90 -2.26
C ARG A 8 7.74 14.18 -1.46
N ASN A 9 9.02 14.44 -1.19
CA ASN A 9 9.42 15.56 -0.34
C ASN A 9 9.19 16.91 -1.03
N GLN A 10 9.41 17.00 -2.35
CA GLN A 10 9.12 18.21 -3.12
C GLN A 10 7.63 18.55 -3.11
N ILE A 11 6.77 17.53 -3.20
CA ILE A 11 5.31 17.70 -3.07
C ILE A 11 4.95 18.15 -1.63
N ALA A 12 5.56 17.52 -0.63
CA ALA A 12 5.32 17.85 0.77
C ALA A 12 5.65 19.31 1.07
N GLU A 13 6.79 19.77 0.58
CA GLU A 13 7.28 21.14 0.71
C GLU A 13 6.41 22.14 -0.06
N ALA A 14 6.16 21.89 -1.35
CA ALA A 14 5.41 22.80 -2.21
C ALA A 14 3.94 22.98 -1.80
N PHE A 15 3.31 21.94 -1.25
CA PHE A 15 1.91 21.97 -0.83
C PHE A 15 1.74 22.10 0.69
N HIS A 16 2.83 22.27 1.43
CA HIS A 16 2.84 22.30 2.90
C HIS A 16 2.04 21.15 3.54
N ILE A 17 2.18 19.95 2.99
CA ILE A 17 1.54 18.73 3.49
C ILE A 17 2.56 17.80 4.12
N THR A 18 2.10 16.89 4.96
CA THR A 18 3.00 15.84 5.46
C THR A 18 3.49 14.99 4.30
N ALA A 19 4.74 14.58 4.39
CA ALA A 19 5.31 13.76 3.34
C ALA A 19 4.58 12.38 3.27
N ARG A 20 3.98 11.88 4.35
CA ARG A 20 3.08 10.70 4.30
C ARG A 20 1.86 10.97 3.41
N ARG A 21 1.26 12.16 3.50
CA ARG A 21 0.15 12.56 2.63
C ARG A 21 0.59 12.67 1.17
N ALA A 22 1.77 13.23 0.91
CA ALA A 22 2.34 13.29 -0.43
C ALA A 22 2.53 11.87 -1.03
N SER A 23 3.05 10.91 -0.26
CA SER A 23 3.18 9.52 -0.71
C SER A 23 1.83 8.90 -1.09
N TYR A 24 0.80 9.15 -0.29
CA TYR A 24 -0.56 8.70 -0.59
C TYR A 24 -1.07 9.32 -1.91
N LEU A 25 -0.84 10.62 -2.12
CA LEU A 25 -1.26 11.29 -3.35
C LEU A 25 -0.54 10.73 -4.59
N ILE A 26 0.76 10.43 -4.51
CA ILE A 26 1.49 9.77 -5.60
C ILE A 26 0.83 8.42 -5.95
N ALA A 27 0.56 7.59 -4.94
CA ALA A 27 -0.09 6.30 -5.14
C ALA A 27 -1.52 6.43 -5.68
N TYR A 28 -2.26 7.45 -5.24
CA TYR A 28 -3.61 7.74 -5.72
C TYR A 28 -3.61 8.22 -7.17
N LEU A 29 -2.68 9.09 -7.56
CA LEU A 29 -2.54 9.54 -8.95
C LEU A 29 -2.24 8.38 -9.89
N ARG A 30 -1.38 7.44 -9.47
CA ARG A 30 -1.09 6.22 -10.22
C ARG A 30 -2.34 5.40 -10.56
N SER A 31 -3.30 5.32 -9.65
CA SER A 31 -4.55 4.57 -9.87
C SER A 31 -5.65 5.40 -10.51
N LYS A 32 -5.54 6.74 -10.54
CA LYS A 32 -6.53 7.66 -11.09
C LYS A 32 -6.28 7.98 -12.57
N THR A 33 -6.11 6.94 -13.38
CA THR A 33 -5.80 7.03 -14.81
C THR A 33 -6.90 7.69 -15.64
N SER A 34 -8.14 7.71 -15.13
CA SER A 34 -9.27 8.40 -15.78
C SER A 34 -9.16 9.93 -15.75
N ARG A 35 -8.29 10.50 -14.93
CA ARG A 35 -8.11 11.96 -14.82
C ARG A 35 -6.67 12.40 -15.01
N VAL A 36 -5.69 11.52 -14.79
CA VAL A 36 -4.27 11.89 -14.84
C VAL A 36 -3.51 10.81 -15.57
N VAL A 37 -2.75 11.20 -16.59
CA VAL A 37 -1.78 10.34 -17.25
C VAL A 37 -0.42 10.61 -16.61
N SER A 38 0.09 9.63 -15.87
CA SER A 38 1.35 9.75 -15.14
C SER A 38 2.18 8.47 -15.23
N ILE A 39 3.51 8.63 -15.19
CA ILE A 39 4.47 7.54 -15.05
C ILE A 39 5.03 7.56 -13.63
N CYS A 40 5.17 6.40 -13.01
CA CYS A 40 5.83 6.26 -11.72
C CYS A 40 7.05 5.34 -11.84
N ARG A 41 8.12 5.65 -11.14
CA ARG A 41 9.30 4.77 -11.04
C ARG A 41 9.80 4.67 -9.61
N HIS A 42 10.54 3.59 -9.34
CA HIS A 42 11.32 3.45 -8.11
C HIS A 42 12.78 3.67 -8.45
N GLN A 43 13.40 4.62 -7.77
CA GLN A 43 14.84 4.78 -7.80
C GLN A 43 15.43 4.12 -6.56
N THR A 44 16.29 3.12 -6.76
CA THR A 44 17.08 2.56 -5.67
C THR A 44 18.32 3.43 -5.50
N LEU A 45 18.45 4.04 -4.33
CA LEU A 45 19.63 4.82 -3.98
C LEU A 45 20.81 3.91 -3.60
N PRO A 46 22.05 4.43 -3.61
CA PRO A 46 23.23 3.69 -3.17
C PRO A 46 23.11 3.10 -1.76
N ASN A 47 22.33 3.75 -0.89
CA ASN A 47 22.04 3.30 0.47
C ASN A 47 20.96 2.19 0.55
N LYS A 48 20.61 1.54 -0.56
CA LYS A 48 19.54 0.54 -0.69
C LYS A 48 18.12 1.06 -0.37
N ALA A 49 17.95 2.36 -0.12
CA ALA A 49 16.63 2.94 0.08
C ALA A 49 15.94 3.13 -1.28
N ARG A 50 14.63 2.82 -1.33
CA ARG A 50 13.81 3.07 -2.52
C ARG A 50 13.10 4.41 -2.41
N ARG A 51 13.27 5.27 -3.41
CA ARG A 51 12.52 6.53 -3.55
C ARG A 51 11.51 6.43 -4.67
N TYR A 52 10.31 6.93 -4.40
CA TYR A 52 9.22 6.99 -5.36
C TYR A 52 9.24 8.33 -6.08
N GLU A 53 9.20 8.27 -7.41
CA GLU A 53 9.12 9.43 -8.27
C GLU A 53 7.93 9.32 -9.20
N ILE A 54 7.30 10.46 -9.46
CA ILE A 54 6.17 10.59 -10.39
C ILE A 54 6.48 11.64 -11.46
N TYR A 55 6.09 11.32 -12.69
CA TYR A 55 6.09 12.25 -13.81
C TYR A 55 4.66 12.36 -14.33
N VAL A 56 4.10 13.57 -14.31
CA VAL A 56 2.74 13.82 -14.82
C VAL A 56 2.87 14.27 -16.28
N ILE A 57 2.36 13.45 -17.21
CA ILE A 57 2.39 13.76 -18.64
C ILE A 57 1.31 14.79 -18.97
N ARG A 58 0.07 14.50 -18.55
CA ARG A 58 -1.08 15.39 -18.74
C ARG A 58 -2.17 15.12 -17.73
N VAL A 59 -2.92 16.15 -17.39
CA VAL A 59 -4.17 16.05 -16.65
C VAL A 59 -5.28 16.07 -17.69
N LEU A 60 -6.14 15.06 -17.67
CA LEU A 60 -7.31 14.98 -18.54
C LEU A 60 -8.40 15.87 -17.95
N ASP A 61 -9.10 16.59 -18.81
CA ASP A 61 -10.29 17.34 -18.40
C ASP A 61 -11.27 16.40 -17.71
N SER A 62 -11.95 16.91 -16.69
CA SER A 62 -12.98 16.13 -16.04
C SER A 62 -13.99 15.70 -17.09
N PRO A 63 -14.37 14.41 -17.17
CA PRO A 63 -15.61 14.08 -17.84
C PRO A 63 -16.68 14.99 -17.21
N THR A 64 -17.51 15.61 -18.06
CA THR A 64 -18.72 16.35 -17.65
C THR A 64 -19.26 15.70 -16.39
N PRO A 65 -19.56 16.45 -15.31
CA PRO A 65 -19.86 15.87 -14.02
C PRO A 65 -20.99 14.88 -14.23
N SER A 66 -20.63 13.60 -14.34
CA SER A 66 -21.57 12.50 -14.45
C SER A 66 -22.33 12.64 -13.17
N THR A 67 -23.57 13.15 -13.29
CA THR A 67 -24.59 13.34 -12.27
C THR A 67 -24.19 12.48 -11.12
N ARG A 68 -23.59 13.14 -10.09
CA ARG A 68 -23.09 12.55 -8.83
C ARG A 68 -23.73 11.20 -8.73
N ARG A 69 -23.03 10.11 -9.15
CA ARG A 69 -23.68 8.78 -9.27
C ARG A 69 -24.52 8.70 -8.04
N GLU A 70 -25.84 8.80 -8.23
CA GLU A 70 -26.74 8.76 -7.11
C GLU A 70 -26.32 7.45 -6.50
N LYS A 71 -25.78 7.55 -5.30
CA LYS A 71 -25.25 6.41 -4.62
C LYS A 71 -26.53 5.66 -4.27
N ALA A 72 -27.12 4.94 -5.23
CA ALA A 72 -27.50 3.58 -5.01
C ALA A 72 -26.35 3.07 -4.16
N GLY A 73 -26.62 3.03 -2.85
CA GLY A 73 -25.70 2.46 -1.90
C GLY A 73 -25.22 1.15 -2.52
N PRO A 74 -24.00 0.68 -2.22
CA PRO A 74 -23.70 -0.70 -2.54
C PRO A 74 -24.94 -1.50 -2.11
N PRO A 75 -25.60 -2.26 -3.02
CA PRO A 75 -26.79 -3.00 -2.66
C PRO A 75 -26.41 -3.68 -1.37
N LEU A 76 -27.17 -3.46 -0.29
CA LEU A 76 -26.86 -4.01 1.03
C LEU A 76 -26.51 -5.46 0.77
N VAL A 77 -25.21 -5.75 0.74
CA VAL A 77 -24.75 -7.05 0.32
C VAL A 77 -25.18 -7.84 1.52
N SER A 78 -26.30 -8.54 1.36
CA SER A 78 -26.68 -9.59 2.28
C SER A 78 -25.39 -10.35 2.45
N LYS A 79 -24.82 -10.29 3.66
CA LYS A 79 -23.71 -11.14 4.06
C LYS A 79 -24.29 -12.54 4.10
N ARG A 80 -24.68 -13.07 2.94
CA ARG A 80 -24.91 -14.47 2.73
C ARG A 80 -23.54 -15.04 2.95
N ARG A 81 -23.36 -15.64 4.12
CA ARG A 81 -22.20 -16.40 4.54
C ARG A 81 -21.92 -17.40 3.43
N VAL A 82 -21.05 -17.05 2.50
CA VAL A 82 -20.59 -17.97 1.46
C VAL A 82 -19.60 -18.88 2.14
N GLY A 83 -20.05 -20.09 2.44
CA GLY A 83 -19.23 -21.14 3.03
C GLY A 83 -19.35 -21.23 4.54
N ASN A 84 -19.50 -22.47 5.01
CA ASN A 84 -19.29 -22.86 6.39
C ASN A 84 -17.78 -22.80 6.69
N GLY A 85 -17.19 -21.60 6.63
CA GLY A 85 -15.81 -21.39 7.05
C GLY A 85 -15.76 -21.61 8.56
N ASP A 86 -15.29 -22.78 8.97
CA ASP A 86 -15.13 -23.10 10.37
C ASP A 86 -14.05 -22.20 10.95
N ARG A 87 -14.47 -21.30 11.84
CA ARG A 87 -13.55 -20.36 12.51
C ARG A 87 -12.52 -21.13 13.34
N SER A 88 -12.84 -22.34 13.79
CA SER A 88 -11.90 -23.19 14.52
C SER A 88 -10.68 -23.52 13.66
N MET A 89 -10.90 -24.02 12.43
CA MET A 89 -9.84 -24.40 11.50
C MET A 89 -8.98 -23.20 11.08
N ALA A 90 -9.59 -22.04 10.85
CA ALA A 90 -8.85 -20.81 10.54
C ALA A 90 -7.97 -20.36 11.72
N ASN A 91 -8.48 -20.44 12.95
CA ASN A 91 -7.73 -20.10 14.15
C ASN A 91 -6.62 -21.11 14.45
N GLU A 92 -6.85 -22.41 14.28
CA GLU A 92 -5.83 -23.44 14.43
C GLU A 92 -4.67 -23.25 13.45
N LEU A 93 -4.99 -22.96 12.18
CA LEU A 93 -3.99 -22.74 11.16
C LEU A 93 -3.18 -21.46 11.45
N TRP A 94 -3.84 -20.40 11.93
CA TRP A 94 -3.18 -19.18 12.38
C TRP A 94 -2.26 -19.42 13.59
N ASN A 95 -2.74 -20.16 14.60
CA ASN A 95 -1.97 -20.50 15.79
C ASN A 95 -0.75 -21.36 15.43
N ARG A 96 -0.91 -22.35 14.54
CA ARG A 96 0.19 -23.21 14.07
C ARG A 96 1.26 -22.40 13.33
N LEU A 97 0.87 -21.47 12.48
CA LEU A 97 1.80 -20.57 11.79
C LEU A 97 2.55 -19.65 12.78
N CYS A 98 1.85 -19.10 13.77
CA CYS A 98 2.47 -18.28 14.80
C CYS A 98 3.47 -19.09 15.65
N SER A 99 3.11 -20.31 16.05
CA SER A 99 3.98 -21.22 16.80
C SER A 99 5.22 -21.62 16.00
N ASN A 100 5.08 -21.98 14.72
CA ASN A 100 6.22 -22.33 13.87
C ASN A 100 7.19 -21.14 13.68
N ARG A 101 6.68 -19.91 13.61
CA ARG A 101 7.52 -18.70 13.53
C ARG A 101 8.30 -18.44 14.81
N ASN A 102 7.78 -18.90 15.95
CA ASN A 102 8.44 -18.83 17.24
C ASN A 102 9.36 -20.03 17.49
N ALA A 103 9.11 -21.19 16.87
CA ALA A 103 9.98 -22.37 16.95
C ALA A 103 11.39 -22.09 16.39
N GLY A 104 11.49 -21.36 15.28
CA GLY A 104 12.79 -20.90 14.76
C GLY A 104 13.54 -19.94 15.70
N LYS A 105 12.82 -19.21 16.56
CA LYS A 105 13.45 -18.36 17.59
C LYS A 105 13.93 -19.15 18.80
N ILE A 106 13.23 -20.24 19.14
CA ILE A 106 13.58 -21.12 20.26
C ILE A 106 14.79 -21.99 19.92
N LEU A 107 14.90 -22.49 18.68
CA LEU A 107 16.07 -23.22 18.20
C LEU A 107 17.32 -22.33 18.21
N LYS A 108 17.20 -21.09 17.70
CA LYS A 108 18.31 -20.12 17.72
C LYS A 108 18.76 -19.77 19.15
N LYS A 109 17.81 -19.62 20.09
CA LYS A 109 18.14 -19.35 21.49
C LYS A 109 18.86 -20.52 22.19
N LYS A 110 18.61 -21.77 21.77
CA LYS A 110 19.30 -22.95 22.32
C LYS A 110 20.72 -23.10 21.78
N GLU A 111 20.97 -22.77 20.52
CA GLU A 111 22.33 -22.75 19.95
C GLU A 111 23.21 -21.69 20.63
N ASP A 112 22.64 -20.52 20.97
CA ASP A 112 23.36 -19.44 21.67
C ASP A 112 23.62 -19.74 23.18
N GLU A 113 22.91 -20.71 23.78
CA GLU A 113 23.09 -21.12 25.20
C GLU A 113 24.06 -22.32 25.36
N ASP A 114 24.34 -23.10 24.31
CA ASP A 114 25.20 -24.30 24.35
C ASP A 114 26.66 -24.02 23.91
N ASP A 115 26.93 -22.88 23.27
CA ASP A 115 28.30 -22.39 22.91
C ASP A 115 28.98 -21.61 24.07
N GLY A 116 28.45 -21.77 25.29
CA GLY A 116 28.86 -21.05 26.51
C GLY A 116 29.52 -21.91 27.58
N THR A 117 30.12 -23.05 27.21
CA THR A 117 30.89 -23.91 28.15
C THR A 117 32.26 -24.31 27.61
#